data_AF-A0A7I7LL10-F1
#
_entry.id   AF-A0A7I7LL10-F1
#
_cell.length_a   1.000
_cell.length_b   1.000
_cell.length_c   1.000
_cell.angle_alpha   90.00
_cell.angle_beta   90.00
_cell.angle_gamma   90.00
#
_symmetry.space_group_name_H-M   'P 1'
#
loop_
_entity.id
_entity.type
_entity.pdbx_description
1 polymer ?
#
loop_
_entity_poly.entity_id
_entity_poly.type
_entity_poly.pdbx_seq_one_letter_code
_entity_poly.pdbx_strand_id
1 'polypeptide(L)'
;MLNVSCEDVVHVAAQEIFDELSSGHKIALLIVTQLGETVEETTLVLIDEVESHLLHPPLLSAFINALSELLEDRNGVAIIATHSPVIAQEVSSNCA
;
A
#
# COMPACT_ATOMS: atom_id res chain seq x y z
N MET A 1 -24.65 -9.74 31.50
CA MET A 1 -24.78 -8.52 30.66
C MET A 1 -23.46 -8.37 29.95
N LEU A 2 -23.48 -8.46 28.61
CA LEU A 2 -22.37 -8.89 27.78
C LEU A 2 -21.10 -8.04 27.96
N ASN A 3 -20.00 -8.72 28.28
CA ASN A 3 -18.64 -8.20 28.24
C ASN A 3 -18.23 -8.09 26.77
N VAL A 4 -18.59 -6.99 26.12
CA VAL A 4 -18.12 -6.68 24.76
C VAL A 4 -16.66 -6.25 24.92
N SER A 5 -15.74 -7.13 24.54
CA SER A 5 -14.32 -6.81 24.52
C SER A 5 -14.08 -5.72 23.48
N CYS A 6 -13.18 -4.78 23.77
CA CYS A 6 -12.83 -3.66 22.88
C CYS A 6 -12.48 -4.14 21.44
N GLU A 7 -11.89 -5.33 21.33
CA GLU A 7 -11.55 -5.99 20.05
C GLU A 7 -12.76 -6.22 19.13
N ASP A 8 -13.94 -6.54 19.68
CA ASP A 8 -15.15 -6.79 18.88
C ASP A 8 -15.70 -5.50 18.26
N VAL A 9 -15.57 -4.37 18.97
CA VAL A 9 -16.02 -3.05 18.48
C VAL A 9 -15.11 -2.59 17.33
N VAL A 10 -13.81 -2.82 17.45
CA VAL A 10 -12.83 -2.48 16.40
C VAL A 10 -13.06 -3.34 15.15
N HIS A 11 -13.37 -4.62 15.31
CA HIS A 11 -13.65 -5.52 14.19
C HIS A 11 -14.88 -5.12 13.38
N VAL A 12 -15.97 -4.73 14.04
CA VAL A 12 -17.21 -4.30 13.38
C VAL A 12 -16.99 -2.99 12.62
N ALA A 13 -16.34 -2.01 13.24
CA ALA A 13 -16.03 -0.74 12.59
C ALA A 13 -15.08 -0.91 11.39
N ALA A 14 -14.09 -1.80 11.49
CA ALA A 14 -13.18 -2.10 10.39
C ALA A 14 -13.91 -2.75 9.21
N GLN A 15 -14.88 -3.63 9.45
CA GLN A 15 -15.70 -4.22 8.39
C GLN A 15 -16.56 -3.18 7.66
N GLU A 16 -17.22 -2.28 8.39
CA GLU A 16 -18.03 -1.22 7.78
C GLU A 16 -17.17 -0.30 6.89
N ILE A 17 -16.00 0.10 7.37
CA ILE A 17 -15.04 0.91 6.58
C ILE A 17 -14.57 0.12 5.37
N PHE A 18 -14.23 -1.16 5.53
CA PHE A 18 -13.75 -1.99 4.42
C PHE A 18 -14.81 -2.17 3.34
N ASP A 19 -16.08 -2.28 3.71
CA ASP A 19 -17.18 -2.41 2.75
C ASP A 19 -17.40 -1.14 1.92
N GLU A 20 -17.16 0.04 2.49
CA GLU A 20 -17.26 1.34 1.79
C GLU A 20 -16.07 1.61 0.83
N LEU A 21 -14.94 0.91 0.97
CA LEU A 21 -13.77 1.12 0.13
C LEU A 21 -13.97 0.62 -1.32
N SER A 22 -13.51 1.42 -2.27
CA SER A 22 -13.45 1.02 -3.69
C SER A 22 -12.45 -0.13 -3.90
N SER A 23 -12.61 -0.86 -5.02
CA SER A 23 -11.72 -1.98 -5.37
C SER A 23 -10.24 -1.60 -5.39
N GLY A 24 -9.91 -0.38 -5.85
CA GLY A 24 -8.54 0.14 -5.85
C GLY A 24 -7.97 0.36 -4.44
N HIS A 25 -8.78 0.91 -3.52
CA HIS A 25 -8.35 1.11 -2.13
C HIS A 25 -8.12 -0.23 -1.40
N LYS A 26 -8.97 -1.22 -1.63
CA LYS A 26 -8.83 -2.56 -1.06
C LYS A 26 -7.52 -3.23 -1.48
N ILE A 27 -7.18 -3.13 -2.76
CA ILE A 27 -5.94 -3.69 -3.31
C ILE A 27 -4.72 -2.96 -2.73
N ALA A 28 -4.74 -1.62 -2.66
CA ALA A 28 -3.65 -0.86 -2.04
C ALA A 28 -3.44 -1.26 -0.58
N LEU A 29 -4.53 -1.40 0.19
CA LEU A 29 -4.47 -1.80 1.60
C LEU A 29 -3.93 -3.22 1.75
N LEU A 30 -4.35 -4.16 0.89
CA LEU A 30 -3.80 -5.51 0.84
C LEU A 30 -2.29 -5.51 0.56
N ILE A 31 -1.85 -4.74 -0.44
CA ILE A 31 -0.42 -4.68 -0.79
C ILE A 31 0.39 -4.06 0.36
N VAL A 32 -0.05 -2.94 0.94
CA VAL A 32 0.67 -2.29 2.05
C VAL A 32 0.75 -3.21 3.27
N THR A 33 -0.35 -3.88 3.64
CA THR A 33 -0.36 -4.79 4.79
C THR A 33 0.53 -6.01 4.55
N GLN A 34 0.48 -6.58 3.34
CA GLN A 34 1.33 -7.71 2.98
C GLN A 34 2.81 -7.32 2.91
N LEU A 35 3.13 -6.14 2.39
CA LEU A 35 4.49 -5.60 2.42
C LEU A 35 4.94 -5.31 3.85
N GLY A 36 4.08 -4.77 4.71
CA GLY A 36 4.41 -4.54 6.11
C GLY A 36 4.73 -5.82 6.88
N GLU A 37 4.10 -6.95 6.51
CA GLU A 37 4.41 -8.27 7.08
C GLU A 37 5.66 -8.92 6.46
N THR A 38 5.89 -8.72 5.16
CA THR A 38 6.90 -9.47 4.40
C THR A 38 8.24 -8.74 4.29
N VAL A 39 8.26 -7.42 4.42
CA VAL A 39 9.47 -6.59 4.25
C VAL A 39 10.29 -6.59 5.54
N GLU A 40 11.36 -7.38 5.54
CA GLU A 40 12.45 -7.34 6.52
C GLU A 40 13.66 -6.55 5.97
N GLU A 41 14.71 -6.37 6.78
CA GLU A 41 15.95 -5.74 6.33
C GLU A 41 16.50 -6.42 5.07
N THR A 42 16.96 -5.64 4.08
CA THR A 42 17.52 -6.12 2.80
C THR A 42 16.54 -6.86 1.86
N THR A 43 15.24 -6.60 1.99
CA THR A 43 14.22 -7.17 1.09
C THR A 43 14.21 -6.48 -0.28
N LEU A 44 14.11 -7.29 -1.35
CA LEU A 44 13.85 -6.83 -2.71
C LEU A 44 12.38 -7.04 -3.05
N VAL A 45 11.65 -5.95 -3.28
CA VAL A 45 10.23 -5.98 -3.67
C VAL A 45 10.13 -5.82 -5.20
N LEU A 46 9.50 -6.77 -5.87
CA LEU A 46 9.24 -6.72 -7.31
C LEU A 46 7.76 -6.48 -7.56
N ILE A 47 7.45 -5.42 -8.30
CA ILE A 47 6.09 -4.99 -8.58
C ILE A 47 5.94 -4.84 -10.10
N ASP A 48 4.89 -5.41 -10.67
CA ASP A 48 4.58 -5.30 -12.10
C ASP A 48 3.13 -4.86 -12.31
N GLU A 49 2.90 -4.01 -13.31
CA GLU A 49 1.60 -3.46 -13.73
C GLU A 49 0.65 -2.99 -12.60
N VAL A 50 1.16 -2.18 -11.67
CA VAL A 50 0.33 -1.61 -10.58
C VAL A 50 -0.78 -0.68 -11.08
N GLU A 51 -0.64 -0.05 -12.25
CA GLU A 51 -1.70 0.80 -12.80
C GLU A 51 -2.94 0.05 -13.31
N SER A 52 -2.83 -1.25 -13.57
CA SER A 52 -3.92 -2.04 -14.19
C SER A 52 -5.13 -2.15 -13.25
N HIS A 53 -4.88 -2.08 -11.94
CA HIS A 53 -5.90 -2.24 -10.89
C HIS A 53 -6.22 -0.93 -10.14
N LEU A 54 -5.32 0.06 -10.18
CA LEU A 54 -5.45 1.32 -9.46
C LEU A 54 -5.95 2.42 -10.41
N LEU A 55 -7.28 2.46 -10.60
CA LEU A 55 -7.98 3.28 -11.60
C LEU A 55 -7.85 4.81 -11.40
N HIS A 56 -7.30 5.26 -10.27
CA HIS A 56 -7.20 6.66 -9.90
C HIS A 56 -5.74 7.08 -9.68
N PRO A 57 -5.19 7.97 -10.56
CA PRO A 57 -3.83 8.49 -10.43
C PRO A 57 -3.47 9.04 -9.04
N PRO A 58 -4.36 9.74 -8.29
CA PRO A 58 -4.02 10.23 -6.96
C PRO A 58 -3.75 9.13 -5.92
N LEU A 59 -4.46 8.01 -6.03
CA LEU A 59 -4.33 6.89 -5.10
C LEU A 59 -3.02 6.15 -5.36
N LEU A 60 -2.66 6.01 -6.64
CA LEU A 60 -1.37 5.47 -7.05
C LEU A 60 -0.21 6.32 -6.52
N SER A 61 -0.30 7.65 -6.61
CA SER A 61 0.71 8.55 -6.04
C SER A 61 0.86 8.39 -4.52
N ALA A 62 -0.26 8.35 -3.79
CA ALA A 62 -0.22 8.14 -2.34
C ALA A 62 0.37 6.76 -1.97
N PHE A 63 0.06 5.73 -2.75
CA PHE A 63 0.59 4.38 -2.56
C PHE A 63 2.11 4.32 -2.79
N ILE A 64 2.62 4.93 -3.88
CA ILE A 64 4.06 4.95 -4.17
C ILE A 64 4.83 5.74 -3.10
N ASN A 65 4.28 6.85 -2.60
CA ASN A 65 4.90 7.58 -1.49
C ASN A 65 4.95 6.73 -0.21
N ALA A 66 3.85 6.07 0.16
CA ALA A 66 3.81 5.18 1.32
C ALA A 66 4.78 3.98 1.16
N LEU A 67 4.92 3.46 -0.05
CA LEU A 67 5.90 2.41 -0.37
C LEU A 67 7.34 2.91 -0.20
N SER A 68 7.64 4.13 -0.65
CA SER A 68 8.96 4.75 -0.47
C SER A 68 9.31 4.88 1.01
N GLU A 69 8.40 5.43 1.83
CA GLU A 69 8.60 5.56 3.28
C GLU A 69 8.83 4.20 3.96
N LEU A 70 8.05 3.18 3.58
CA LEU A 70 8.21 1.82 4.12
C LEU A 70 9.59 1.23 3.79
N LEU A 71 10.04 1.41 2.55
CA LEU A 71 11.33 0.89 2.08
C LEU A 71 12.50 1.65 2.69
N GLU A 72 12.36 2.96 2.92
CA GLU A 72 13.35 3.78 3.63
C GLU A 72 13.51 3.32 5.09
N ASP A 73 12.41 3.07 5.82
CA ASP A 73 12.46 2.59 7.21
C ASP A 73 13.06 1.19 7.35
N ARG A 74 12.88 0.34 6.33
CA ARG A 74 13.34 -1.07 6.32
C ARG A 74 14.61 -1.32 5.52
N ASN A 75 15.23 -0.27 4.95
CA ASN A 75 16.40 -0.38 4.06
C ASN A 75 16.19 -1.42 2.93
N GLY A 76 14.97 -1.41 2.37
CA GLY A 76 14.54 -2.29 1.28
C GLY A 76 14.70 -1.61 -0.07
N VAL A 77 14.71 -2.40 -1.15
CA VAL A 77 14.73 -1.89 -2.52
C VAL A 77 13.49 -2.41 -3.25
N ALA A 78 12.80 -1.54 -3.98
CA ALA A 78 11.73 -1.95 -4.87
C ALA A 78 12.10 -1.71 -6.35
N ILE A 79 11.74 -2.67 -7.19
CA ILE A 79 11.78 -2.54 -8.65
C ILE A 79 10.35 -2.61 -9.15
N ILE A 80 9.92 -1.54 -9.82
CA ILE A 80 8.56 -1.39 -10.32
C ILE A 80 8.60 -1.34 -11.85
N ALA A 81 7.95 -2.29 -12.49
CA ALA A 81 7.67 -2.27 -13.92
C ALA A 81 6.26 -1.70 -14.15
N THR A 82 6.18 -0.65 -14.97
CA THR A 82 4.94 0.09 -15.20
C THR A 82 4.93 0.66 -16.62
N HIS A 83 3.78 0.61 -17.27
CA HIS A 83 3.46 1.29 -18.51
C HIS A 83 2.85 2.68 -18.26
N SER A 84 2.54 3.03 -17.02
CA SER A 84 1.96 4.30 -16.62
C SER A 84 3.03 5.35 -16.34
N PRO A 85 3.05 6.47 -17.08
CA PRO A 85 4.01 7.55 -16.87
C PRO A 85 3.76 8.32 -15.56
N VAL A 86 2.65 8.04 -14.86
CA VAL A 86 2.32 8.68 -13.58
C VAL A 86 3.26 8.21 -12.48
N ILE A 87 3.63 6.93 -12.45
CA ILE A 87 4.53 6.39 -11.43
C ILE A 87 5.91 7.01 -11.56
N ALA A 88 6.41 7.13 -12.79
CA ALA A 88 7.70 7.76 -13.05
C ALA A 88 7.74 9.25 -12.65
N GLN A 89 6.59 9.93 -12.59
CA GLN A 89 6.50 11.32 -12.11
C GLN A 89 6.50 11.43 -10.59
N GLU A 90 6.01 10.40 -9.89
CA GLU A 90 5.92 10.40 -8.43
C GLU A 90 7.23 9.98 -7.75
N VAL A 91 8.07 9.19 -8.44
CA VAL A 91 9.38 8.81 -7.90
C VAL A 91 10.27 10.06 -7.84
N SER A 92 10.74 10.39 -6.64
CA SER A 92 11.62 11.54 -6.45
C SER A 92 12.90 11.38 -7.28
N SER A 93 13.29 12.44 -7.98
CA SER A 93 14.49 12.44 -8.82
C SER A 93 15.80 12.52 -8.04
N ASN A 94 15.72 12.68 -6.72
CA ASN A 94 16.86 12.91 -5.85
C ASN A 94 17.25 11.60 -5.15
N CYS A 95 17.94 10.71 -5.86
CA CYS A 95 18.67 9.60 -5.24
C CYS A 95 19.95 10.18 -4.59
N ALA A 96 19.95 10.35 -3.27
CA ALA A 96 21.11 10.78 -2.48
C ALA A 96 21.71 9.59 -1.71
#